data_AF-A0A973R1H9-F1
#
_entry.id   AF-A0A973R1H9-F1
#
_cell.length_a   1.000
_cell.length_b   1.000
_cell.length_c   1.000
_cell.angle_alpha   90.00
_cell.angle_beta   90.00
_cell.angle_gamma   90.00
#
_symmetry.space_group_name_H-M   'P 1'
#
loop_
_entity.id
_entity.type
_entity.pdbx_description
1 polymer ?
#
loop_
_entity_poly.entity_id
_entity_poly.type
_entity_poly.pdbx_seq_one_letter_code
_entity_poly.pdbx_strand_id
1 'polypeptide(L)'
;MSSSNQKAPLAFVDTETTHLSAELGEVWEVAIILRDGDGDGEHVWQFTPRTIDAEIHGEALRIGRFEERFAVPDGCTAAYTADGDIDPMTRDDAITEITATLSGAVLVANNAAFDDRHLRKLLDLREEEQPWCHRPTCIMARAEGYLWATDPHWMAEQEAAVGQVSSRVLSRRLGVEPPGGDVAHTALGDARWVMAVHDAITAPRVVRAWADDEIVTCSHNRCSNGEGYSKATERGWTTDRVNNWLCQQHPIGGAA
;
A
#
# COMPACT_ATOMS: atom_id res chain seq x y z
N MET A 1 -30.96 6.61 9.30
CA MET A 1 -29.56 7.05 9.51
C MET A 1 -28.94 7.24 8.13
N SER A 2 -28.60 8.47 7.78
CA SER A 2 -28.04 8.80 6.47
C SER A 2 -26.63 8.23 6.41
N SER A 3 -26.45 7.10 5.72
CA SER A 3 -25.12 6.54 5.44
C SER A 3 -24.43 7.48 4.47
N SER A 4 -23.60 8.38 4.99
CA SER A 4 -22.64 9.12 4.18
C SER A 4 -21.76 8.10 3.48
N ASN A 5 -21.58 8.29 2.17
CA ASN A 5 -20.70 7.52 1.28
C ASN A 5 -19.22 7.73 1.64
N GLN A 6 -18.86 7.53 2.90
CA GLN A 6 -17.52 7.70 3.42
C GLN A 6 -16.73 6.47 2.98
N LYS A 7 -15.64 6.71 2.25
CA LYS A 7 -14.71 5.64 1.87
C LYS A 7 -14.17 5.02 3.16
N ALA A 8 -14.05 3.69 3.17
CA ALA A 8 -13.39 2.98 4.25
C ALA A 8 -11.97 3.56 4.46
N PRO A 9 -11.50 3.68 5.73
CA PRO A 9 -10.12 4.05 6.01
C PRO A 9 -9.13 3.11 5.33
N LEU A 10 -7.92 3.59 5.06
CA LEU A 10 -6.81 2.75 4.59
C LEU A 10 -5.84 2.50 5.73
N ALA A 11 -5.44 1.25 5.94
CA ALA A 11 -4.38 0.91 6.88
C ALA A 11 -3.18 0.41 6.07
N PHE A 12 -2.12 1.20 6.01
CA PHE A 12 -0.85 0.77 5.44
C PHE A 12 -0.09 -0.03 6.48
N VAL A 13 0.15 -1.30 6.21
CA VAL A 13 0.59 -2.27 7.21
C VAL A 13 1.84 -2.97 6.74
N ASP A 14 2.72 -3.24 7.70
CA ASP A 14 3.82 -4.18 7.56
C ASP A 14 4.05 -4.90 8.91
N THR A 15 4.57 -6.13 8.83
CA THR A 15 4.90 -6.95 9.99
C THR A 15 6.32 -7.49 9.89
N GLU A 16 7.06 -7.39 10.99
CA GLU A 16 8.31 -8.14 11.15
C GLU A 16 8.03 -9.41 11.93
N THR A 17 8.54 -10.52 11.40
CA THR A 17 8.21 -11.85 11.89
C THR A 17 9.46 -12.66 12.17
N THR A 18 9.35 -13.65 13.03
CA THR A 18 10.45 -14.58 13.32
C THR A 18 10.63 -15.65 12.23
N HIS A 19 9.71 -15.74 11.26
CA HIS A 19 9.76 -16.68 10.15
C HIS A 19 8.82 -16.28 9.00
N LEU A 20 9.09 -16.74 7.78
CA LEU A 20 8.23 -16.49 6.59
C LEU A 20 6.87 -17.22 6.60
N SER A 21 6.69 -18.15 7.52
CA SER A 21 5.46 -18.97 7.62
C SER A 21 4.75 -18.57 8.89
N ALA A 22 3.50 -18.13 8.78
CA ALA A 22 2.68 -17.82 9.93
C ALA A 22 2.50 -19.04 10.85
N GLU A 23 2.58 -20.28 10.35
CA GLU A 23 2.51 -21.47 11.21
C GLU A 23 3.71 -21.57 12.16
N LEU A 24 4.91 -21.26 11.67
CA LEU A 24 6.16 -21.43 12.42
C LEU A 24 6.56 -20.15 13.16
N GLY A 25 6.38 -19.00 12.54
CA GLY A 25 6.85 -17.71 13.03
C GLY A 25 5.82 -16.99 13.90
N GLU A 26 6.32 -16.06 14.70
CA GLU A 26 5.52 -15.10 15.46
C GLU A 26 5.81 -13.70 14.95
N VAL A 27 4.81 -12.81 15.04
CA VAL A 27 5.01 -11.37 14.82
C VAL A 27 5.72 -10.81 16.03
N TRP A 28 6.78 -10.04 15.81
CA TRP A 28 7.50 -9.34 16.87
C TRP A 28 7.46 -7.82 16.71
N GLU A 29 7.12 -7.29 15.53
CA GLU A 29 6.83 -5.87 15.30
C GLU A 29 5.66 -5.72 14.32
N VAL A 30 4.75 -4.79 14.60
CA VAL A 30 3.63 -4.40 13.74
C VAL A 30 3.70 -2.89 13.56
N ALA A 31 3.62 -2.41 12.33
CA ALA A 31 3.37 -1.01 12.06
C ALA A 31 2.08 -0.83 11.26
N ILE A 32 1.32 0.20 11.65
CA ILE A 32 0.09 0.59 10.97
C ILE A 32 0.13 2.10 10.77
N ILE A 33 -0.03 2.54 9.54
CA ILE A 33 -0.37 3.92 9.21
C ILE A 33 -1.84 3.97 8.82
N LEU A 34 -2.67 4.47 9.72
CA LEU A 34 -4.10 4.61 9.47
C LEU A 34 -4.34 5.96 8.80
N ARG A 35 -4.87 5.92 7.58
CA ARG A 35 -5.35 7.08 6.85
C ARG A 35 -6.87 7.11 6.88
N ASP A 36 -7.41 8.15 7.50
CA ASP A 36 -8.85 8.37 7.64
C ASP A 36 -9.27 9.81 7.28
N GLY A 37 -10.42 10.26 7.79
CA GLY A 37 -10.93 11.61 7.53
C GLY A 37 -10.16 12.73 8.24
N ASP A 38 -9.37 12.39 9.26
CA ASP A 38 -8.66 13.33 10.13
C ASP A 38 -7.16 13.42 9.80
N GLY A 39 -6.61 12.44 9.07
CA GLY A 39 -5.24 12.48 8.54
C GLY A 39 -4.58 11.11 8.50
N ASP A 40 -3.25 11.11 8.57
CA ASP A 40 -2.43 9.91 8.66
C ASP A 40 -1.92 9.79 10.11
N GLY A 41 -2.24 8.68 10.79
CA GLY A 41 -1.77 8.34 12.13
C GLY A 41 -0.85 7.12 12.10
N GLU A 42 0.34 7.24 12.68
CA GLU A 42 1.33 6.16 12.71
C GLU A 42 1.34 5.43 14.06
N HIS A 43 1.37 4.10 14.01
CA HIS A 43 1.36 3.26 15.20
C HIS A 43 2.35 2.12 15.04
N VAL A 44 3.11 1.82 16.09
CA VAL A 44 4.07 0.71 16.11
C VAL A 44 3.97 -0.04 17.43
N TRP A 45 3.80 -1.35 17.36
CA TRP A 45 3.83 -2.23 18.52
C TRP A 45 4.90 -3.30 18.33
N GLN A 46 5.61 -3.64 19.41
CA GLN A 46 6.50 -4.79 19.47
C GLN A 46 5.97 -5.82 20.46
N PHE A 47 6.29 -7.10 20.21
CA PHE A 47 5.82 -8.24 21.00
C PHE A 47 6.98 -9.15 21.36
N THR A 48 7.05 -9.58 22.62
CA THR A 48 7.96 -10.65 23.01
C THR A 48 7.52 -11.95 22.34
N PRO A 49 8.35 -12.56 21.46
CA PRO A 49 8.03 -13.86 20.89
C PRO A 49 8.00 -14.93 21.98
N ARG A 50 7.03 -15.84 21.93
CA ARG A 50 6.92 -16.93 22.91
C ARG A 50 7.98 -18.00 22.68
N THR A 51 8.37 -18.19 21.43
CA THR A 51 9.39 -19.17 21.02
C THR A 51 10.41 -18.57 20.06
N ILE A 52 11.69 -18.75 20.37
CA ILE A 52 12.80 -18.43 19.48
C ILE A 52 13.70 -19.66 19.36
N ASP A 53 13.85 -20.16 18.14
CA ASP A 53 14.80 -21.20 17.79
C ASP A 53 15.79 -20.60 16.79
N ALA A 54 17.09 -20.66 17.10
CA ALA A 54 18.11 -20.02 16.26
C ALA A 54 18.27 -20.68 14.88
N GLU A 55 18.02 -21.99 14.75
CA GLU A 55 18.13 -22.71 13.48
C GLU A 55 16.93 -22.40 12.57
N ILE A 56 15.74 -22.25 13.16
CA ILE A 56 14.50 -21.99 12.41
C ILE A 56 14.33 -20.48 12.15
N HIS A 57 14.54 -19.64 13.15
CA HIS A 57 14.17 -18.21 13.13
C HIS A 57 15.35 -17.27 12.83
N GLY A 58 16.59 -17.76 12.89
CA GLY A 58 17.80 -16.92 12.87
C GLY A 58 17.89 -15.98 11.68
N GLU A 59 17.52 -16.42 10.47
CA GLU A 59 17.63 -15.59 9.27
C GLU A 59 16.60 -14.45 9.25
N ALA A 60 15.35 -14.70 9.61
CA ALA A 60 14.33 -13.66 9.66
C ALA A 60 14.63 -12.62 10.74
N LEU A 61 15.07 -13.07 11.92
CA LEU A 61 15.49 -12.20 13.02
C LEU A 61 16.72 -11.34 12.64
N ARG A 62 17.66 -11.91 11.88
CA ARG A 62 18.84 -11.19 11.37
C ARG A 62 18.45 -10.13 10.33
N ILE A 63 17.54 -10.46 9.40
CA ILE A 63 17.04 -9.52 8.38
C ILE A 63 16.33 -8.34 9.06
N GLY A 64 15.43 -8.62 10.00
CA GLY A 64 14.69 -7.61 10.75
C GLY A 64 15.49 -6.92 11.86
N ARG A 65 16.75 -7.31 12.10
CA ARG A 65 17.65 -6.79 13.15
C ARG A 65 17.05 -6.86 14.56
N PHE A 66 16.42 -7.98 14.89
CA PHE A 66 15.73 -8.17 16.17
C PHE A 66 16.62 -7.82 17.38
N GLU A 67 17.86 -8.33 17.43
CA GLU A 67 18.77 -8.09 18.56
C GLU A 67 19.15 -6.61 18.75
N GLU A 68 19.08 -5.81 17.69
CA GLU A 68 19.43 -4.39 17.72
C GLU A 68 18.22 -3.50 18.05
N ARG A 69 17.01 -3.93 17.66
CA ARG A 69 15.80 -3.09 17.66
C ARG A 69 14.73 -3.50 18.67
N PHE A 70 14.82 -4.70 19.23
CA PHE A 70 13.82 -5.19 20.16
C PHE A 70 13.84 -4.37 21.46
N ALA A 71 12.72 -3.73 21.77
CA ALA A 71 12.61 -2.69 22.78
C ALA A 71 11.59 -3.01 23.88
N VAL A 72 10.93 -4.18 23.83
CA VAL A 72 9.99 -4.58 24.90
C VAL A 72 10.77 -4.81 26.19
N PRO A 73 10.46 -4.10 27.29
CA PRO A 73 11.21 -4.24 28.54
C PRO A 73 11.07 -5.62 29.18
N ASP A 74 12.07 -6.01 29.97
CA ASP A 74 12.06 -7.27 30.72
C ASP A 74 10.80 -7.40 31.59
N GLY A 75 10.11 -8.55 31.45
CA GLY A 75 8.87 -8.83 32.17
C GLY A 75 7.60 -8.30 31.50
N CYS A 76 7.72 -7.50 30.44
CA CYS A 76 6.60 -7.08 29.60
C CYS A 76 6.39 -8.07 28.44
N THR A 77 5.20 -8.05 27.85
CA THR A 77 4.83 -8.95 26.73
C THR A 77 4.58 -8.21 25.42
N ALA A 78 4.41 -6.90 25.49
CA ALA A 78 4.37 -5.99 24.36
C ALA A 78 4.85 -4.59 24.78
N ALA A 79 5.11 -3.73 23.81
CA ALA A 79 5.32 -2.31 24.00
C ALA A 79 4.79 -1.54 22.80
N TYR A 80 4.19 -0.37 23.03
CA TYR A 80 4.00 0.62 21.98
C TYR A 80 5.30 1.41 21.81
N THR A 81 5.74 1.58 20.57
CA THR A 81 7.10 2.05 20.23
C THR A 81 7.14 3.15 19.18
N ALA A 82 6.00 3.82 18.95
CA ALA A 82 5.95 4.94 18.00
C ALA A 82 6.78 6.13 18.51
N ASP A 83 7.31 6.93 17.58
CA ASP A 83 8.08 8.15 17.84
C ASP A 83 9.32 8.01 18.74
N GLY A 84 9.78 6.77 18.98
CA GLY A 84 10.95 6.46 19.79
C GLY A 84 10.71 6.40 21.30
N ASP A 85 9.47 6.67 21.75
CA ASP A 85 9.04 6.40 23.11
C ASP A 85 8.70 4.91 23.27
N ILE A 86 9.01 4.33 24.42
CA ILE A 86 8.69 2.93 24.75
C ILE A 86 7.65 2.96 25.87
N ASP A 87 6.41 2.62 25.53
CA ASP A 87 5.32 2.45 26.50
C ASP A 87 5.06 0.94 26.73
N PRO A 88 5.50 0.37 27.87
CA PRO A 88 5.33 -1.04 28.13
C PRO A 88 3.86 -1.39 28.37
N MET A 89 3.38 -2.47 27.73
CA MET A 89 1.99 -2.89 27.84
C MET A 89 1.85 -4.42 27.84
N THR A 90 0.63 -4.89 28.11
CA THR A 90 0.33 -6.31 27.94
C THR A 90 0.08 -6.63 26.47
N ARG A 91 0.29 -7.89 26.11
CA ARG A 91 -0.07 -8.39 24.78
C ARG A 91 -1.55 -8.16 24.46
N ASP A 92 -2.43 -8.32 25.46
CA ASP A 92 -3.88 -8.18 25.29
C ASP A 92 -4.28 -6.71 25.04
N ASP A 93 -3.62 -5.76 25.70
CA ASP A 93 -3.81 -4.33 25.45
C ASP A 93 -3.38 -3.97 24.02
N ALA A 94 -2.19 -4.40 23.60
CA ALA A 94 -1.70 -4.17 22.24
C ALA A 94 -2.62 -4.81 21.18
N ILE A 95 -3.10 -6.03 21.40
CA ILE A 95 -4.08 -6.71 20.52
C ILE A 95 -5.37 -5.89 20.43
N THR A 96 -5.85 -5.35 21.56
CA THR A 96 -7.06 -4.52 21.61
C THR A 96 -6.88 -3.23 20.80
N GLU A 97 -5.74 -2.55 20.96
CA GLU A 97 -5.42 -1.34 20.22
C GLU A 97 -5.25 -1.58 18.72
N ILE A 98 -4.54 -2.64 18.32
CA ILE A 98 -4.40 -3.02 16.91
C ILE A 98 -5.78 -3.34 16.30
N THR A 99 -6.61 -4.10 17.01
CA THR A 99 -7.96 -4.45 16.55
C THR A 99 -8.83 -3.20 16.36
N ALA A 100 -8.76 -2.25 17.29
CA ALA A 100 -9.46 -0.98 17.18
C ALA A 100 -8.94 -0.15 15.99
N THR A 101 -7.62 -0.06 15.82
CA THR A 101 -6.95 0.68 14.73
C THR A 101 -7.33 0.14 13.35
N LEU A 102 -7.45 -1.18 13.21
CA LEU A 102 -7.78 -1.84 11.93
C LEU A 102 -9.29 -1.91 11.64
N SER A 103 -10.14 -1.49 12.58
CA SER A 103 -11.59 -1.68 12.49
C SER A 103 -12.19 -0.97 11.27
N GLY A 104 -12.75 -1.74 10.35
CA GLY A 104 -13.37 -1.25 9.11
C GLY A 104 -12.38 -0.76 8.05
N ALA A 105 -11.08 -0.79 8.30
CA ALA A 105 -10.06 -0.32 7.37
C ALA A 105 -9.83 -1.33 6.22
N VAL A 106 -9.30 -0.86 5.09
CA VAL A 106 -8.72 -1.72 4.05
C VAL A 106 -7.24 -1.86 4.31
N LEU A 107 -6.78 -3.09 4.55
CA LEU A 107 -5.34 -3.37 4.64
C LEU A 107 -4.67 -3.12 3.29
N VAL A 108 -3.57 -2.38 3.30
CA VAL A 108 -2.70 -2.16 2.14
C VAL A 108 -1.28 -2.51 2.58
N ALA A 109 -0.65 -3.49 1.93
CA ALA A 109 0.70 -3.92 2.28
C ALA A 109 1.49 -4.33 1.04
N ASN A 110 2.81 -4.43 1.18
CA ASN A 110 3.71 -4.89 0.12
C ASN A 110 3.34 -6.32 -0.34
N ASN A 111 3.08 -7.21 0.62
CA ASN A 111 2.56 -8.56 0.40
C ASN A 111 1.36 -8.83 1.32
N ALA A 112 0.21 -8.22 1.02
CA ALA A 112 -0.94 -8.21 1.92
C ALA A 112 -1.42 -9.60 2.42
N ALA A 113 -1.25 -10.67 1.66
CA ALA A 113 -1.60 -12.02 2.11
C ALA A 113 -0.61 -12.59 3.17
N PHE A 114 0.61 -12.08 3.20
CA PHE A 114 1.59 -12.42 4.24
C PHE A 114 1.22 -11.75 5.57
N ASP A 115 1.02 -10.43 5.55
CA ASP A 115 0.69 -9.64 6.75
C ASP A 115 -0.67 -10.05 7.31
N ASP A 116 -1.69 -10.24 6.47
CA ASP A 116 -3.03 -10.68 6.90
C ASP A 116 -2.98 -12.00 7.69
N ARG A 117 -2.20 -13.00 7.22
CA ARG A 117 -2.07 -14.29 7.91
C ARG A 117 -1.35 -14.16 9.26
N HIS A 118 -0.29 -13.36 9.31
CA HIS A 118 0.46 -13.14 10.54
C HIS A 118 -0.34 -12.34 11.56
N LEU A 119 -1.09 -11.31 11.13
CA LEU A 119 -2.00 -10.56 11.98
C LEU A 119 -3.12 -11.43 12.53
N ARG A 120 -3.75 -12.29 11.71
CA ARG A 120 -4.76 -13.23 12.22
C ARG A 120 -4.22 -14.13 13.32
N LYS A 121 -3.00 -14.67 13.14
CA LYS A 121 -2.35 -15.46 14.19
C LYS A 121 -2.06 -14.65 15.44
N LEU A 122 -1.52 -13.44 15.28
CA LEU A 122 -1.19 -12.55 16.42
C LEU A 122 -2.44 -12.22 17.25
N LEU A 123 -3.54 -11.92 16.57
CA LEU A 123 -4.81 -11.50 17.15
C LEU A 123 -5.72 -12.68 17.54
N ASP A 124 -5.26 -13.92 17.34
CA ASP A 124 -6.02 -15.17 17.56
C ASP A 124 -7.40 -15.17 16.88
N LEU A 125 -7.44 -14.68 15.63
CA LEU A 125 -8.69 -14.51 14.88
C LEU A 125 -8.98 -15.70 13.98
N ARG A 126 -10.25 -16.13 13.96
CA ARG A 126 -10.81 -16.96 12.90
C ARG A 126 -11.06 -16.14 11.64
N GLU A 127 -11.29 -16.81 10.51
CA GLU A 127 -11.47 -16.16 9.21
C GLU A 127 -12.62 -15.12 9.25
N GLU A 128 -13.70 -15.43 9.96
CA GLU A 128 -14.90 -14.59 10.07
C GLU A 128 -14.80 -13.45 11.08
N GLU A 129 -13.72 -13.40 11.88
CA GLU A 129 -13.55 -12.47 13.01
C GLU A 129 -12.67 -11.26 12.68
N GLN A 130 -12.19 -11.16 11.43
CA GLN A 130 -11.34 -10.05 11.01
C GLN A 130 -12.00 -8.67 11.23
N PRO A 131 -11.33 -7.73 11.89
CA PRO A 131 -11.85 -6.38 12.10
C PRO A 131 -11.72 -5.49 10.87
N TRP A 132 -10.81 -5.81 9.93
CA TRP A 132 -10.61 -5.09 8.67
C TRP A 132 -11.46 -5.66 7.52
N CYS A 133 -11.49 -4.95 6.39
CA CYS A 133 -12.17 -5.37 5.17
C CYS A 133 -11.61 -6.67 4.59
N HIS A 134 -12.48 -7.60 4.16
CA HIS A 134 -12.15 -8.91 3.57
C HIS A 134 -11.33 -8.89 2.27
N ARG A 135 -10.90 -7.72 1.78
CA ARG A 135 -10.09 -7.58 0.55
C ARG A 135 -8.83 -6.75 0.82
N PRO A 136 -7.80 -7.34 1.45
CA PRO A 136 -6.49 -6.71 1.53
C PRO A 136 -5.97 -6.35 0.13
N THR A 137 -5.27 -5.23 0.02
CA THR A 137 -4.69 -4.73 -1.22
C THR A 137 -3.18 -4.96 -1.22
N CYS A 138 -2.71 -5.81 -2.13
CA CYS A 138 -1.28 -5.93 -2.41
C CYS A 138 -0.81 -4.74 -3.26
N ILE A 139 0.03 -3.87 -2.69
CA ILE A 139 0.43 -2.65 -3.38
C ILE A 139 1.33 -2.93 -4.59
N MET A 140 2.11 -4.01 -4.57
CA MET A 140 3.00 -4.38 -5.68
C MET A 140 2.22 -4.82 -6.92
N ALA A 141 1.19 -5.67 -6.73
CA ALA A 141 0.32 -6.07 -7.83
C ALA A 141 -0.41 -4.86 -8.44
N ARG A 142 -0.83 -3.91 -7.59
CA ARG A 142 -1.50 -2.68 -8.05
C ARG A 142 -0.52 -1.75 -8.79
N ALA A 143 0.71 -1.61 -8.30
CA ALA A 143 1.77 -0.84 -8.92
C ALA A 143 2.16 -1.40 -10.30
N GLU A 144 2.31 -2.72 -10.40
CA GLU A 144 2.62 -3.40 -11.66
C GLU A 144 1.50 -3.22 -12.67
N GLY A 145 0.24 -3.45 -12.28
CA GLY A 145 -0.91 -3.22 -13.16
C GLY A 145 -1.05 -1.76 -13.60
N TYR A 146 -0.71 -0.82 -12.71
CA TYR A 146 -0.66 0.61 -13.05
C TYR A 146 0.41 0.90 -14.12
N LEU A 147 1.63 0.38 -13.96
CA LEU A 147 2.71 0.57 -14.93
C LEU A 147 2.36 -0.11 -16.26
N TRP A 148 1.75 -1.30 -16.23
CA TRP A 148 1.23 -1.96 -17.42
C TRP A 148 0.25 -1.09 -18.20
N ALA A 149 -0.61 -0.35 -17.49
CA ALA A 149 -1.60 0.52 -18.12
C ALA A 149 -1.05 1.88 -18.59
N THR A 150 0.09 2.33 -18.06
CA THR A 150 0.53 3.74 -18.20
C THR A 150 1.92 3.92 -18.77
N ASP A 151 2.73 2.87 -18.85
CA ASP A 151 4.11 2.90 -19.29
C ASP A 151 4.36 1.86 -20.40
N PRO A 152 4.33 2.28 -21.68
CA PRO A 152 4.55 1.36 -22.81
C PRO A 152 5.93 0.70 -22.80
N HIS A 153 6.95 1.37 -22.24
CA HIS A 153 8.28 0.79 -22.13
C HIS A 153 8.31 -0.31 -21.07
N TRP A 154 7.60 -0.12 -19.96
CA TRP A 154 7.43 -1.17 -18.95
C TRP A 154 6.81 -2.43 -19.54
N MET A 155 5.71 -2.30 -20.30
CA MET A 155 5.08 -3.45 -20.96
C MET A 155 6.07 -4.23 -21.83
N ALA A 156 6.81 -3.53 -22.70
CA ALA A 156 7.79 -4.16 -23.59
C ALA A 156 8.93 -4.85 -22.83
N GLU A 157 9.40 -4.27 -21.73
CA GLU A 157 10.41 -4.87 -20.85
C GLU A 157 9.88 -6.17 -20.21
N GLN A 158 8.62 -6.17 -19.76
CA GLN A 158 8.04 -7.31 -19.04
C GLN A 158 7.55 -8.45 -19.95
N GLU A 159 7.20 -8.20 -21.21
CA GLU A 159 6.86 -9.27 -22.17
C GLU A 159 8.02 -10.26 -22.38
N ALA A 160 9.26 -9.80 -22.21
CA ALA A 160 10.46 -10.63 -22.30
C ALA A 160 10.95 -11.15 -20.95
N ALA A 161 10.39 -10.67 -19.83
CA ALA A 161 10.82 -11.01 -18.49
C ALA A 161 10.24 -12.34 -18.01
N VAL A 162 10.98 -13.04 -17.14
CA VAL A 162 10.52 -14.27 -16.48
C VAL A 162 10.56 -14.06 -14.98
N GLY A 163 9.43 -14.29 -14.31
CA GLY A 163 9.31 -14.23 -12.86
C GLY A 163 8.75 -12.91 -12.34
N GLN A 164 8.74 -12.77 -11.01
CA GLN A 164 8.23 -11.58 -10.33
C GLN A 164 9.22 -10.44 -10.40
N VAL A 165 8.73 -9.23 -10.67
CA VAL A 165 9.57 -8.04 -10.63
C VAL A 165 9.86 -7.64 -9.19
N SER A 166 11.12 -7.27 -8.93
CA SER A 166 11.53 -6.73 -7.63
C SER A 166 10.71 -5.50 -7.26
N SER A 167 10.25 -5.45 -6.01
CA SER A 167 9.55 -4.29 -5.46
C SER A 167 10.37 -3.00 -5.52
N ARG A 168 11.71 -3.11 -5.44
CA ARG A 168 12.64 -1.98 -5.58
C ARG A 168 12.63 -1.41 -6.99
N VAL A 169 12.55 -2.26 -8.01
CA VAL A 169 12.47 -1.85 -9.42
C VAL A 169 11.13 -1.16 -9.69
N LEU A 170 10.03 -1.75 -9.25
CA LEU A 170 8.68 -1.17 -9.34
C LEU A 170 8.63 0.23 -8.71
N SER A 171 9.14 0.37 -7.49
CA SER A 171 9.13 1.64 -6.76
C SER A 171 9.92 2.73 -7.48
N ARG A 172 11.15 2.44 -7.91
CA ARG A 172 11.97 3.41 -8.64
C ARG A 172 11.32 3.83 -9.95
N ARG A 173 10.64 2.92 -10.65
CA ARG A 173 9.89 3.24 -11.88
C ARG A 173 8.74 4.20 -11.62
N LEU A 174 8.11 4.09 -10.45
CA LEU A 174 7.07 5.01 -9.99
C LEU A 174 7.63 6.33 -9.41
N GLY A 175 8.96 6.49 -9.33
CA GLY A 175 9.60 7.65 -8.73
C GLY A 175 9.61 7.64 -7.20
N VAL A 176 9.40 6.48 -6.58
CA VAL A 176 9.46 6.27 -5.13
C VAL A 176 10.77 5.56 -4.79
N GLU A 177 11.60 6.18 -3.94
CA GLU A 177 12.82 5.52 -3.47
C GLU A 177 12.47 4.43 -2.44
N PRO A 178 12.95 3.19 -2.61
CA PRO A 178 12.76 2.15 -1.60
C PRO A 178 13.45 2.51 -0.27
N PRO A 179 13.03 1.90 0.86
CA PRO A 179 13.66 2.09 2.16
C PRO A 179 15.18 1.87 2.10
N GLY A 180 15.93 2.82 2.68
CA GLY A 180 17.38 2.76 2.85
C GLY A 180 17.79 1.74 3.93
N GLY A 181 19.08 1.42 4.05
CA GLY A 181 19.52 0.35 4.95
C GLY A 181 19.25 0.60 6.45
N ASP A 182 19.05 1.85 6.85
CA ASP A 182 18.68 2.26 8.20
C ASP A 182 17.21 1.97 8.54
N VAL A 183 16.31 2.14 7.57
CA VAL A 183 14.85 1.99 7.76
C VAL A 183 14.23 0.79 7.05
N ALA A 184 14.94 0.14 6.13
CA ALA A 184 14.53 -1.11 5.51
C ALA A 184 14.44 -2.21 6.57
N HIS A 185 13.46 -3.10 6.41
CA HIS A 185 13.22 -4.18 7.38
C HIS A 185 12.98 -3.61 8.79
N THR A 186 12.25 -2.50 8.82
CA THR A 186 11.50 -2.03 9.97
C THR A 186 10.05 -1.95 9.54
N ALA A 187 9.12 -2.38 10.38
CA ALA A 187 7.72 -2.41 9.99
C ALA A 187 7.24 -0.99 9.60
N LEU A 188 7.63 0.04 10.36
CA LEU A 188 7.21 1.42 10.05
C LEU A 188 7.85 1.96 8.77
N GLY A 189 9.13 1.66 8.52
CA GLY A 189 9.81 2.08 7.29
C GLY A 189 9.16 1.48 6.06
N ASP A 190 8.81 0.20 6.12
CA ASP A 190 8.18 -0.52 5.01
C ASP A 190 6.70 -0.09 4.84
N ALA A 191 5.95 0.15 5.93
CA ALA A 191 4.59 0.71 5.88
C ALA A 191 4.55 2.12 5.27
N ARG A 192 5.49 3.00 5.64
CA ARG A 192 5.64 4.34 5.03
C ARG A 192 5.95 4.24 3.54
N TRP A 193 6.79 3.29 3.14
CA TRP A 193 7.09 3.06 1.74
C TRP A 193 5.87 2.53 0.96
N VAL A 194 5.10 1.60 1.53
CA VAL A 194 3.82 1.14 0.94
C VAL A 194 2.86 2.31 0.72
N MET A 195 2.72 3.20 1.71
CA MET A 195 1.91 4.42 1.60
C MET A 195 2.43 5.33 0.48
N ALA A 196 3.73 5.55 0.38
CA ALA A 196 4.33 6.37 -0.68
C ALA A 196 4.08 5.80 -2.08
N VAL A 197 4.16 4.48 -2.26
CA VAL A 197 3.83 3.82 -3.53
C VAL A 197 2.33 3.96 -3.84
N HIS A 198 1.46 3.78 -2.84
CA HIS A 198 0.03 4.02 -2.98
C HIS A 198 -0.25 5.45 -3.46
N ASP A 199 0.42 6.44 -2.89
CA ASP A 199 0.22 7.84 -3.24
C ASP A 199 0.74 8.14 -4.65
N ALA A 200 1.87 7.56 -5.05
CA ALA A 200 2.41 7.71 -6.41
C ALA A 200 1.45 7.21 -7.50
N ILE A 201 0.71 6.11 -7.25
CA ILE A 201 -0.23 5.52 -8.22
C ILE A 201 -1.64 6.11 -8.14
N THR A 202 -2.01 6.72 -7.01
CA THR A 202 -3.35 7.33 -6.83
C THR A 202 -3.37 8.84 -6.99
N ALA A 203 -2.21 9.50 -7.00
CA ALA A 203 -2.10 10.92 -7.24
C ALA A 203 -2.82 11.32 -8.55
N PRO A 204 -3.61 12.42 -8.55
CA PRO A 204 -4.20 12.94 -9.77
C PRO A 204 -3.11 13.28 -10.78
N ARG A 205 -3.04 12.51 -11.88
CA ARG A 205 -2.15 12.82 -13.01
C ARG A 205 -2.93 13.45 -14.14
N VAL A 206 -2.28 14.41 -14.80
CA VAL A 206 -2.72 14.88 -16.11
C VAL A 206 -2.47 13.73 -17.07
N VAL A 207 -3.53 13.05 -17.49
CA VAL A 207 -3.42 12.03 -18.54
C VAL A 207 -3.09 12.77 -19.82
N ARG A 208 -1.88 12.56 -20.34
CA ARG A 208 -1.54 12.93 -21.71
C ARG A 208 -2.06 11.80 -22.59
N ALA A 209 -3.17 12.05 -23.26
CA ALA A 209 -3.63 11.12 -24.29
C ALA A 209 -2.62 11.16 -25.43
N TRP A 210 -2.01 10.02 -25.74
CA TRP A 210 -1.16 9.87 -26.92
C TRP A 210 -2.07 9.60 -28.11
N ALA A 211 -2.69 10.66 -28.63
CA ALA A 211 -3.32 10.63 -29.94
C ALA A 211 -2.32 11.27 -30.90
N ASP A 212 -1.85 10.50 -31.90
CA ASP A 212 -1.12 10.93 -33.09
C ASP A 212 -0.56 12.36 -33.05
N ASP A 213 0.68 12.52 -32.58
CA ASP A 213 1.49 13.76 -32.55
C ASP A 213 0.90 15.02 -31.87
N GLU A 214 -0.27 14.99 -31.22
CA GLU A 214 -0.79 16.12 -30.43
C GLU A 214 -0.97 15.76 -28.94
N ILE A 215 -0.22 16.44 -28.08
CA ILE A 215 -0.33 16.32 -26.62
C ILE A 215 -1.65 16.93 -26.16
N VAL A 216 -2.60 16.10 -25.75
CA VAL A 216 -3.82 16.55 -25.05
C VAL A 216 -3.67 16.29 -23.56
N THR A 217 -3.56 17.35 -22.77
CA THR A 217 -3.60 17.30 -21.30
C THR A 217 -5.05 17.38 -20.81
N CYS A 218 -5.56 16.34 -20.16
CA CYS A 218 -6.83 16.43 -19.43
C CYS A 218 -6.60 16.22 -17.92
N SER A 219 -7.10 17.17 -17.13
CA SER A 219 -7.25 17.06 -15.68
C SER A 219 -8.74 17.17 -15.37
N HIS A 220 -9.32 16.14 -14.74
CA HIS A 220 -10.67 16.12 -14.17
C HIS A 220 -11.74 16.97 -14.91
N ASN A 221 -12.50 16.33 -15.83
CA ASN A 221 -13.65 16.90 -16.53
C ASN A 221 -13.42 18.22 -17.31
N ARG A 222 -12.18 18.67 -17.48
CA ARG A 222 -11.85 19.77 -18.40
C ARG A 222 -10.55 19.46 -19.12
N CYS A 223 -10.63 19.35 -20.44
CA CYS A 223 -9.45 19.44 -21.28
C CYS A 223 -9.18 20.92 -21.52
N SER A 224 -8.00 21.40 -21.13
CA SER A 224 -7.59 22.79 -21.32
C SER A 224 -6.64 22.90 -22.50
N ASN A 225 -7.09 23.60 -23.54
CA ASN A 225 -6.38 24.22 -24.67
C ASN A 225 -5.01 23.63 -25.06
N GLY A 226 -5.04 22.53 -25.83
CA GLY A 226 -4.05 22.23 -26.86
C GLY A 226 -4.54 22.70 -28.24
N GLU A 227 -3.69 22.70 -29.27
CA GLU A 227 -4.00 23.17 -30.63
C GLU A 227 -5.25 22.54 -31.27
N GLY A 228 -5.70 21.37 -30.81
CA GLY A 228 -6.98 20.78 -31.20
C GLY A 228 -8.23 21.60 -30.82
N TYR A 229 -8.17 22.43 -29.77
CA TYR A 229 -9.32 23.24 -29.29
C TYR A 229 -9.62 24.44 -30.20
N SER A 230 -8.61 25.00 -30.88
CA SER A 230 -8.78 26.15 -31.78
C SER A 230 -9.45 25.73 -33.10
N LYS A 231 -9.11 24.56 -33.66
CA LYS A 231 -9.75 24.06 -34.90
C LYS A 231 -11.22 23.69 -34.72
N ALA A 232 -11.64 23.29 -33.51
CA ALA A 232 -13.04 22.93 -33.23
C ALA A 232 -13.94 24.16 -33.01
N THR A 233 -13.40 25.23 -32.43
CA THR A 233 -14.11 26.50 -32.23
C THR A 233 -14.24 27.31 -33.53
N GLU A 234 -13.27 27.22 -34.44
CA GLU A 234 -13.37 27.78 -35.81
C GLU A 234 -14.52 27.17 -36.65
N ARG A 235 -14.99 25.97 -36.29
CA ARG A 235 -16.15 25.31 -36.93
C ARG A 235 -17.49 25.56 -36.21
N GLY A 236 -17.53 26.43 -35.20
CA GLY A 236 -18.75 26.89 -34.53
C GLY A 236 -19.40 25.87 -33.57
N TRP A 237 -18.63 24.92 -33.04
CA TRP A 237 -19.16 23.91 -32.11
C TRP A 237 -19.08 24.37 -30.66
N THR A 238 -20.11 24.08 -29.87
CA THR A 238 -20.11 24.37 -28.42
C THR A 238 -19.20 23.40 -27.68
N THR A 239 -18.66 23.84 -26.54
CA THR A 239 -17.73 23.08 -25.68
C THR A 239 -18.26 21.69 -25.32
N ASP A 240 -19.57 21.58 -25.05
CA ASP A 240 -20.24 20.31 -24.71
C ASP A 240 -20.28 19.33 -25.89
N ARG A 241 -20.32 19.84 -27.13
CA ARG A 241 -20.38 19.02 -28.34
C ARG A 241 -19.01 18.46 -28.71
N VAL A 242 -17.93 19.19 -28.40
CA VAL A 242 -16.54 18.72 -28.55
C VAL A 242 -16.23 17.62 -27.54
N ASN A 243 -16.62 17.79 -26.28
CA ASN A 243 -16.44 16.78 -25.24
C ASN A 243 -17.20 15.48 -25.56
N ASN A 244 -18.43 15.58 -26.06
CA ASN A 244 -19.21 14.39 -26.48
C ASN A 244 -18.63 13.70 -27.71
N TRP A 245 -18.06 14.44 -28.67
CA TRP A 245 -17.50 13.85 -29.89
C TRP A 245 -16.21 13.05 -29.62
N LEU A 246 -15.32 13.57 -28.77
CA LEU A 246 -14.08 12.88 -28.38
C LEU A 246 -14.37 11.60 -27.57
N CYS A 247 -15.41 11.58 -26.74
CA CYS A 247 -15.83 10.37 -26.03
C CYS A 247 -16.53 9.32 -26.91
N GLN A 248 -17.08 9.70 -28.07
CA GLN A 248 -17.81 8.78 -28.97
C GLN A 248 -16.93 8.11 -30.02
N GLN A 249 -15.81 8.73 -30.43
CA GLN A 249 -14.91 8.18 -31.46
C GLN A 249 -13.99 7.07 -30.91
N HIS A 250 -13.80 7.00 -29.58
CA HIS A 250 -12.96 5.98 -28.94
C HIS A 250 -13.70 5.37 -27.74
N PRO A 251 -14.61 4.40 -27.95
CA PRO A 251 -15.16 3.63 -26.85
C PRO A 251 -14.00 2.89 -26.17
N ILE A 252 -13.78 3.18 -24.89
CA ILE A 252 -12.89 2.40 -24.04
C ILE A 252 -13.45 0.97 -24.02
N GLY A 253 -12.77 0.07 -24.75
CA GLY A 253 -12.94 -1.39 -24.80
C GLY A 253 -14.29 -1.94 -24.34
N GLY A 254 -15.23 -2.04 -25.27
CA GLY A 254 -16.35 -2.98 -25.15
C GLY A 254 -15.91 -4.38 -25.56
N ALA A 255 -16.17 -5.34 -24.67
CA ALA A 255 -16.05 -6.79 -24.78
C ALA A 255 -15.94 -7.43 -26.18
N ALA A 256 -14.97 -8.34 -26.31
CA ALA A 256 -15.09 -9.60 -27.03
C ALA A 256 -14.51 -10.72 -26.17
#